data_AF-A0A969HVM7-F1
#
_entry.id   AF-A0A969HVM7-F1
#
_cell.length_a   1.000
_cell.length_b   1.000
_cell.length_c   1.000
_cell.angle_alpha   90.00
_cell.angle_beta   90.00
_cell.angle_gamma   90.00
#
_symmetry.space_group_name_H-M   'P 1'
#
loop_
_entity.id
_entity.type
_entity.pdbx_description
1 polymer ?
#
loop_
_entity_poly.entity_id
_entity_poly.type
_entity_poly.pdbx_seq_one_letter_code
_entity_poly.pdbx_strand_id
1 'polypeptide(L)' 'MTTWPLYFARNLTLGAPDSSIGLCLLWTPQERVLPALPPNGYAVAGNLYSREGISYLVRNVLARPRCELSCCVGAI' A
#
# COMPACT_ATOMS: atom_id res chain seq x y z
N MET A 1 -9.07 -15.59 -12.54
CA MET A 1 -7.99 -15.30 -11.57
C MET A 1 -7.90 -13.79 -11.43
N THR A 2 -8.34 -13.23 -10.31
CA THR A 2 -8.28 -11.78 -10.07
C THR A 2 -6.84 -11.39 -9.77
N THR A 3 -6.18 -10.77 -10.74
CA THR A 3 -4.83 -10.21 -10.59
C THR A 3 -4.89 -9.05 -9.61
N TRP A 4 -4.34 -9.24 -8.42
CA TRP A 4 -4.20 -8.19 -7.42
C TRP A 4 -2.86 -7.45 -7.64
N PRO A 5 -2.79 -6.12 -7.40
CA PRO A 5 -3.88 -5.21 -6.99
C PRO A 5 -4.83 -4.85 -8.14
N LEU A 6 -6.12 -4.66 -7.80
CA LEU A 6 -7.20 -4.39 -8.76
C LEU A 6 -7.14 -2.98 -9.35
N TYR A 7 -6.66 -2.02 -8.56
CA TYR A 7 -6.59 -0.60 -8.94
C TYR A 7 -5.16 -0.07 -8.79
N PHE A 8 -4.77 0.80 -9.74
CA PHE A 8 -3.52 1.57 -9.71
C PHE A 8 -2.24 0.72 -9.52
N ALA A 9 -2.21 -0.51 -10.06
CA ALA A 9 -1.07 -1.42 -9.93
C ALA A 9 0.29 -0.82 -10.36
N ARG A 10 0.29 0.12 -11.31
CA ARG A 10 1.51 0.83 -11.76
C ARG A 10 2.03 1.87 -10.77
N ASN A 11 1.18 2.37 -9.87
CA ASN A 11 1.50 3.39 -8.88
C ASN A 11 1.71 2.78 -7.49
N LEU A 12 1.60 1.46 -7.38
CA LEU A 12 1.76 0.72 -6.15
C LEU A 12 3.06 -0.06 -6.21
N THR A 13 3.82 -0.02 -5.12
CA THR A 13 5.02 -0.84 -4.96
C THR A 13 4.64 -2.11 -4.22
N LEU A 14 4.94 -3.26 -4.79
CA LEU A 14 4.66 -4.57 -4.18
C LEU A 14 5.86 -5.02 -3.36
N GLY A 15 5.59 -5.46 -2.13
CA GLY A 15 6.57 -6.01 -1.21
C GLY A 15 6.43 -7.54 -1.08
N ALA A 16 6.56 -8.04 0.14
CA ALA A 16 6.43 -9.46 0.44
C ALA A 16 4.97 -9.93 0.32
N PRO A 17 4.66 -10.93 -0.53
CA PRO A 17 3.30 -11.41 -0.71
C PRO A 17 2.71 -11.99 0.58
N ASP A 18 3.53 -12.58 1.45
CA ASP A 18 3.07 -13.18 2.71
C ASP A 18 2.81 -12.14 3.81
N SER A 19 3.19 -10.88 3.61
CA SER A 19 2.91 -9.82 4.56
C SER A 19 1.41 -9.50 4.58
N SER A 20 0.86 -9.27 5.77
CA SER A 20 -0.52 -8.79 5.93
C SER A 20 -0.61 -7.27 5.85
N ILE A 21 0.50 -6.53 5.75
CA ILE A 21 0.48 -5.07 5.94
C ILE A 21 0.44 -4.34 4.60
N GLY A 22 -0.59 -3.51 4.38
CA GLY A 22 -0.59 -2.52 3.30
C GLY A 22 -0.19 -1.13 3.83
N LEU A 23 0.71 -0.42 3.16
CA LEU A 23 1.20 0.90 3.52
C LEU A 23 0.55 2.00 2.68
N CYS A 24 -0.01 3.00 3.36
CA CYS A 24 -0.49 4.24 2.75
C CYS A 24 0.41 5.40 3.21
N LEU A 25 1.24 5.92 2.31
CA LEU A 25 2.29 6.91 2.61
C LEU A 25 1.84 8.36 2.39
N LEU A 26 0.58 8.62 2.08
CA LEU A 26 0.06 9.96 1.80
C LEU A 26 0.97 10.74 0.82
N TRP A 27 1.43 11.93 1.23
CA TRP A 27 2.33 12.81 0.49
C TRP A 27 3.82 12.47 0.68
N THR A 28 4.15 11.45 1.49
CA THR A 28 5.53 11.03 1.73
C THR A 28 6.01 10.13 0.58
N PRO A 29 7.02 10.52 -0.20
CA PRO A 29 7.46 9.75 -1.35
C PRO A 29 7.96 8.35 -0.96
N GLN A 30 7.49 7.31 -1.67
CA GLN A 30 7.80 5.91 -1.33
C GLN A 30 9.29 5.62 -1.32
N GLU A 31 10.03 6.23 -2.25
CA GLU A 31 11.48 6.11 -2.40
C GLU A 31 12.26 6.44 -1.12
N ARG A 32 11.68 7.27 -0.22
CA ARG A 32 12.31 7.59 1.07
C ARG A 32 11.98 6.60 2.18
N VAL A 33 10.80 5.98 2.12
CA VAL A 33 10.28 5.14 3.22
C VAL A 33 10.61 3.67 2.99
N LEU A 34 10.48 3.19 1.76
CA LEU A 34 10.66 1.78 1.42
C LEU A 34 12.08 1.25 1.73
N PRO A 35 13.18 1.99 1.50
CA PRO A 35 14.52 1.51 1.85
C PRO A 35 14.75 1.37 3.37
N ALA A 36 13.98 2.09 4.18
CA ALA A 36 14.08 2.04 5.64
C ALA A 36 13.21 0.93 6.26
N LEU A 37 12.35 0.29 5.47
CA LEU A 37 11.46 -0.76 5.92
C LEU A 37 12.09 -2.16 5.71
N PRO A 38 11.83 -3.10 6.63
CA PRO A 38 12.26 -4.48 6.42
C PRO A 38 11.52 -5.07 5.19
N PRO A 39 12.17 -5.99 4.43
CA PRO A 39 11.60 -6.57 3.21
C PRO A 39 10.27 -7.31 3.44
N ASN A 40 10.01 -7.76 4.68
CA ASN A 40 8.79 -8.47 5.06
C ASN A 40 7.74 -7.55 5.72
N GLY A 41 8.06 -6.25 5.83
CA GLY A 41 7.27 -5.27 6.58
C GLY A 41 6.00 -4.80 5.88
N TYR A 42 5.85 -5.10 4.58
CA TYR A 42 4.66 -4.73 3.82
C TYR A 42 4.44 -5.64 2.60
N ALA A 43 3.18 -5.77 2.19
CA ALA A 43 2.76 -6.44 0.96
C ALA A 43 2.53 -5.46 -0.19
N VAL A 44 2.05 -4.27 0.11
CA VAL A 44 1.85 -3.19 -0.86
C VAL A 44 2.11 -1.84 -0.22
N ALA A 45 2.68 -0.92 -0.97
CA ALA A 45 2.82 0.47 -0.59
C ALA A 45 2.28 1.39 -1.68
N GLY A 46 1.53 2.42 -1.27
CA GLY A 46 0.94 3.41 -2.17
C GLY A 46 1.02 4.81 -1.58
N ASN A 47 1.21 5.81 -2.43
CA ASN A 47 0.96 7.20 -2.05
C ASN A 47 -0.52 7.53 -2.16
N LEU A 48 -0.98 8.42 -1.27
CA LEU A 48 -2.37 8.88 -1.24
C LEU A 48 -2.41 10.40 -1.23
N TYR A 49 -2.62 10.99 -2.40
CA TYR A 49 -2.63 12.45 -2.59
C TYR A 49 -4.04 13.05 -2.60
N SER A 50 -5.07 12.22 -2.81
CA SER A 50 -6.45 12.68 -2.96
C SER A 50 -7.41 11.88 -2.07
N ARG A 51 -8.49 12.53 -1.64
CA ARG A 51 -9.55 11.86 -0.86
C ARG A 51 -10.16 10.67 -1.60
N GLU A 52 -10.27 10.74 -2.92
CA GLU A 52 -10.80 9.65 -3.74
C GLU A 52 -9.85 8.44 -3.80
N GLY A 53 -8.54 8.66 -3.68
CA GLY A 53 -7.53 7.61 -3.66
C GLY A 53 -7.76 6.57 -2.57
N ILE A 54 -8.37 6.97 -1.45
CA ILE A 54 -8.58 6.07 -0.30
C ILE A 54 -9.58 4.97 -0.63
N SER A 55 -10.59 5.27 -1.44
CA SER A 55 -11.60 4.29 -1.87
C SER A 55 -10.96 3.14 -2.64
N TYR A 56 -9.95 3.43 -3.46
CA TYR A 56 -9.23 2.40 -4.22
C TYR A 56 -8.31 1.57 -3.34
N LEU A 57 -7.68 2.20 -2.34
CA LEU A 57 -6.89 1.50 -1.31
C LEU A 57 -7.75 0.51 -0.52
N VAL A 58 -8.90 0.97 -0.02
CA VAL A 58 -9.86 0.12 0.71
C VAL A 58 -10.33 -1.03 -0.16
N ARG A 59 -10.67 -0.78 -1.44
CA ARG A 59 -11.06 -1.85 -2.37
C ARG A 59 -9.95 -2.87 -2.63
N ASN A 60 -8.70 -2.42 -2.75
CA ASN A 60 -7.54 -3.31 -2.93
C ASN A 60 -7.28 -4.18 -1.69
N VAL A 61 -7.53 -3.64 -0.48
CA VAL A 61 -7.38 -4.36 0.78
C VAL A 61 -8.52 -5.37 0.95
N LEU A 62 -9.78 -4.96 0.72
CA LEU A 62 -10.94 -5.86 0.77
C LEU A 62 -10.87 -6.99 -0.26
N ALA A 63 -10.24 -6.75 -1.42
CA ALA A 63 -9.99 -7.78 -2.42
C ALA A 63 -8.99 -8.85 -1.95
N ARG A 64 -8.24 -8.60 -0.88
CA ARG A 64 -7.28 -9.53 -0.29
C ARG A 64 -7.58 -9.72 1.19
N PRO A 65 -8.41 -10.72 1.59
CA PRO A 65 -8.94 -10.85 2.95
C PRO A 65 -7.90 -11.09 4.05
N ARG A 66 -6.64 -11.36 3.69
CA ARG A 66 -5.50 -11.50 4.61
C ARG A 66 -4.68 -10.21 4.79
N CYS A 67 -5.00 -9.14 4.06
CA CYS A 67 -4.30 -7.88 4.18
C CYS A 67 -5.07 -6.92 5.09
N GLU A 68 -4.37 -6.40 6.08
CA GLU A 68 -4.76 -5.30 6.95
C GLU A 68 -4.12 -4.01 6.43
N LEU A 69 -4.92 -2.97 6.27
CA LEU A 69 -4.42 -1.68 5.84
C LEU A 69 -3.82 -0.94 7.04
N SER A 70 -2.51 -0.77 7.03
CA SER A 70 -1.80 0.07 8.01
C SER A 70 -1.45 1.41 7.38
N CYS A 71 -2.11 2.47 7.84
CA CYS A 71 -1.83 3.82 7.36
C CYS A 71 -0.62 4.38 8.11
N CYS A 72 0.54 4.38 7.46
CA CYS A 72 1.69 5.13 7.96
C CYS A 72 1.52 6.60 7.57
N VAL A 73 0.95 7.37 8.48
CA VAL A 73 0.88 8.83 8.36
C VAL A 73 2.29 9.39 8.59
N GLY A 74 3.06 9.51 7.52
CA GLY A 74 4.30 10.27 7.54
C GLY A 74 3.99 11.76 7.59
N ALA A 75 3.96 12.33 8.79
CA ALA A 75 4.15 13.77 8.95
C ALA A 75 5.57 14.10 8.48
N ILE A 76 5.67 14.97 7.48
CA ILE A 76 6.80 15.90 7.39
C ILE A 76 6.21 17.25 7.81
#